data_AF-A0A1C6S100-F1
#
_entry.id   AF-A0A1C6S100-F1
#
_cell.length_a   1.000
_cell.length_b   1.000
_cell.length_c   1.000
_cell.angle_alpha   90.00
_cell.angle_beta   90.00
_cell.angle_gamma   90.00
#
_symmetry.space_group_name_H-M   'P 1'
#
loop_
_entity.id
_entity.type
_entity.pdbx_description
1 polymer ?
#
loop_
_entity_poly.entity_id
_entity_poly.type
_entity_poly.pdbx_seq_one_letter_code
_entity_poly.pdbx_strand_id
1 'polypeptide(L)'
;MRSMTTADADPPPAPGSSGRTLARAQFALAAVYISAIGIALARAASFSGYLYLPHQGDEYTSSANLWPGLWAPAALAMIVVIGVAPYLAAVAALVAVTRLLTAGMRTSVHRRSLILSTVLAALVAASSLTPLVKALLSWLLD
;
A
#
# COMPACT_ATOMS: atom_id res chain seq x y z
N MET A 1 44.73 -4.34 35.56
CA MET A 1 43.72 -5.21 34.91
C MET A 1 42.37 -4.51 34.99
N ARG A 2 41.89 -3.93 33.89
CA ARG A 2 40.59 -3.25 33.84
C ARG A 2 39.56 -4.22 33.27
N SER A 3 38.52 -4.46 34.06
CA SER A 3 37.38 -5.29 33.73
C SER A 3 36.72 -4.78 32.45
N MET A 4 36.67 -5.64 31.44
CA MET A 4 35.99 -5.41 30.18
C MET A 4 34.50 -5.65 30.42
N THR A 5 33.74 -4.58 30.64
CA THR A 5 32.28 -4.62 30.62
C THR A 5 31.82 -5.04 29.23
N THR A 6 31.41 -6.30 29.12
CA THR A 6 30.61 -6.79 28.00
C THR A 6 29.40 -5.89 27.88
N ALA A 7 29.40 -5.04 26.85
CA ALA A 7 28.26 -4.23 26.49
C ALA A 7 27.03 -5.13 26.38
N ASP A 8 25.94 -4.69 27.01
CA ASP A 8 24.58 -5.16 26.79
C ASP A 8 24.32 -5.22 25.29
N ALA A 9 24.49 -6.41 24.71
CA ALA A 9 24.04 -6.69 23.37
C ALA A 9 22.54 -6.94 23.48
N ASP A 10 21.74 -5.99 22.96
CA ASP A 10 20.30 -6.14 22.84
C ASP A 10 19.96 -7.54 22.32
N PRO A 11 19.03 -8.27 22.96
CA PRO A 11 18.71 -9.62 22.55
C PRO A 11 18.21 -9.61 21.09
N PRO A 12 18.71 -10.53 20.24
CA PRO A 12 18.31 -10.58 18.85
C PRO A 12 16.79 -10.75 18.76
N PRO A 13 16.11 -10.00 17.86
CA PRO A 13 14.66 -10.01 17.79
C PRO A 13 14.17 -11.45 17.58
N ALA A 14 13.22 -11.87 18.42
CA ALA A 14 12.71 -13.23 18.41
C ALA A 14 12.34 -13.69 16.98
N PRO A 15 12.81 -14.86 16.52
CA PRO A 15 12.78 -15.27 15.11
C PRO A 15 11.38 -15.38 14.49
N GLY A 16 10.30 -15.35 15.28
CA GLY A 16 8.91 -15.32 14.82
C GLY A 16 8.26 -13.94 14.70
N SER A 17 8.89 -12.88 15.22
CA SER A 17 8.32 -11.52 15.25
C SER A 17 8.37 -10.84 13.87
N SER A 18 9.47 -11.05 13.16
CA SER A 18 9.78 -10.32 11.92
C SER A 18 8.82 -10.65 10.76
N GLY A 19 8.41 -11.92 10.62
CA GLY A 19 7.43 -12.33 9.59
C GLY A 19 6.02 -11.79 9.85
N ARG A 20 5.62 -11.71 11.13
CA ARG A 20 4.32 -11.14 11.53
C ARG A 20 4.26 -9.64 11.27
N THR A 21 5.33 -8.92 11.59
CA THR A 21 5.42 -7.48 11.33
C THR A 21 5.37 -7.18 9.84
N LEU A 22 6.08 -7.94 9.00
CA LEU A 22 6.05 -7.78 7.54
C LEU A 22 4.66 -8.04 6.96
N ALA A 23 3.99 -9.14 7.36
CA ALA A 23 2.64 -9.43 6.90
C ALA A 23 1.64 -8.34 7.31
N ARG A 24 1.73 -7.84 8.56
CA ARG A 24 0.90 -6.71 9.03
C ARG A 24 1.15 -5.44 8.21
N ALA A 25 2.41 -5.12 7.90
CA ALA A 25 2.74 -3.96 7.08
C ALA A 25 2.17 -4.09 5.66
N GLN A 26 2.27 -5.27 5.03
CA GLN A 26 1.69 -5.53 3.71
C GLN A 26 0.16 -5.40 3.72
N PHE A 27 -0.52 -5.92 4.74
CA PHE A 27 -1.98 -5.72 4.88
C PHE A 27 -2.36 -4.26 5.11
N ALA A 28 -1.63 -3.55 5.97
CA ALA A 28 -1.89 -2.14 6.24
C ALA A 28 -1.68 -1.30 4.97
N LEU A 29 -0.60 -1.54 4.23
CA LEU A 29 -0.32 -0.88 2.96
C LEU A 29 -1.43 -1.12 1.93
N ALA A 30 -1.89 -2.37 1.80
CA ALA A 30 -2.99 -2.71 0.91
C ALA A 30 -4.31 -2.04 1.33
N ALA A 31 -4.63 -2.04 2.63
CA ALA A 31 -5.82 -1.38 3.15
C ALA A 31 -5.80 0.12 2.85
N VAL A 32 -4.68 0.80 3.12
CA VAL A 32 -4.50 2.23 2.85
C VAL A 32 -4.64 2.53 1.36
N TYR A 33 -4.03 1.70 0.49
CA TYR A 33 -4.15 1.85 -0.96
C TYR A 33 -5.59 1.68 -1.47
N ILE A 34 -6.29 0.63 -1.02
CA ILE A 34 -7.68 0.39 -1.39
C ILE A 34 -8.60 1.51 -0.87
N SER A 35 -8.38 1.97 0.36
CA SER A 35 -9.13 3.10 0.94
C SER A 35 -8.90 4.38 0.15
N ALA A 36 -7.68 4.68 -0.28
CA ALA A 36 -7.39 5.86 -1.10
C ALA A 36 -8.15 5.81 -2.45
N ILE A 37 -8.16 4.65 -3.12
CA ILE A 37 -8.94 4.45 -4.34
C ILE A 37 -10.44 4.63 -4.06
N GLY A 38 -10.95 4.01 -3.01
CA GLY A 38 -12.37 4.11 -2.65
C GLY A 38 -12.81 5.54 -2.33
N ILE A 39 -11.98 6.31 -1.60
CA ILE A 39 -12.24 7.72 -1.29
C ILE A 39 -12.23 8.56 -2.57
N ALA A 40 -11.27 8.33 -3.48
CA ALA A 40 -11.23 9.02 -4.77
C ALA A 40 -12.48 8.75 -5.60
N LEU A 41 -12.95 7.50 -5.67
CA LEU A 41 -14.18 7.14 -6.39
C LEU A 41 -15.44 7.71 -5.71
N ALA A 42 -15.51 7.69 -4.38
CA ALA A 42 -16.60 8.33 -3.65
C ALA A 42 -16.63 9.83 -3.88
N ARG A 43 -15.46 10.47 -3.99
CA ARG A 43 -15.34 11.88 -4.31
C ARG A 43 -15.83 12.17 -5.73
N ALA A 44 -15.43 11.35 -6.72
CA ALA A 44 -15.96 11.45 -8.08
C ALA A 44 -17.49 11.29 -8.12
N ALA A 45 -18.02 10.29 -7.40
CA ALA A 45 -19.46 10.07 -7.27
C ALA A 45 -20.19 11.25 -6.61
N SER A 46 -19.53 12.00 -5.72
CA SER A 46 -20.11 13.20 -5.13
C SER A 46 -20.30 14.35 -6.13
N PHE A 47 -19.59 14.33 -7.26
CA PHE A 47 -19.74 15.29 -8.34
C PHE A 47 -20.74 14.81 -9.41
N SER A 48 -20.67 13.54 -9.82
CA SER A 48 -21.53 12.99 -10.88
C SER A 48 -22.90 12.49 -10.40
N GLY A 49 -23.06 12.21 -9.11
CA GLY A 49 -24.27 11.62 -8.52
C GLY A 49 -24.36 10.08 -8.62
N TYR A 50 -23.36 9.41 -9.19
CA TYR A 50 -23.31 7.93 -9.28
C TYR A 50 -21.88 7.41 -9.27
N LEU A 51 -21.69 6.13 -8.91
CA LEU A 51 -20.37 5.51 -8.88
C LEU A 51 -19.92 5.18 -10.31
N TYR A 52 -18.79 5.76 -10.71
CA TYR A 52 -18.14 5.48 -11.98
C TYR A 52 -16.63 5.69 -11.85
N LEU A 53 -15.86 5.30 -12.86
CA LEU A 53 -14.42 5.52 -12.89
C LEU A 53 -14.13 6.86 -13.59
N PRO A 54 -13.66 7.88 -12.85
CA PRO A 54 -13.38 9.18 -13.45
C PRO A 54 -12.12 9.11 -14.32
N HIS A 55 -12.07 9.99 -15.32
CA HIS A 55 -10.89 10.19 -16.15
C HIS A 55 -10.73 11.67 -16.48
N GLN A 56 -9.52 12.06 -16.87
CA GLN A 56 -9.21 13.45 -17.19
C GLN A 56 -10.06 13.93 -18.37
N GLY A 57 -10.66 15.12 -18.22
CA GLY A 57 -11.52 15.73 -19.25
C GLY A 57 -12.90 15.10 -19.41
N ASP A 58 -13.38 14.29 -18.45
CA ASP A 58 -14.71 13.69 -18.54
C ASP A 58 -15.85 14.72 -18.35
N GLU A 59 -17.02 14.43 -18.90
CA GLU A 59 -18.17 15.36 -18.90
C GLU A 59 -18.77 15.60 -17.49
N TYR A 60 -18.45 14.75 -16.52
CA TYR A 60 -19.07 14.77 -15.18
C TYR A 60 -18.19 15.47 -14.12
N THR A 61 -16.88 15.53 -14.32
CA THR A 61 -15.91 16.09 -13.37
C THR A 61 -14.91 17.07 -13.99
N SER A 62 -14.92 17.30 -15.32
CA SER A 62 -14.04 18.28 -15.99
C SER A 62 -14.16 19.72 -15.47
N SER A 63 -15.32 20.10 -14.92
CA SER A 63 -15.53 21.42 -14.31
C SER A 63 -15.48 21.39 -12.79
N ALA A 64 -15.24 20.22 -12.20
CA ALA A 64 -15.14 20.07 -10.76
C ALA A 64 -13.77 20.57 -10.29
N ASN A 65 -13.77 21.52 -9.35
CA ASN A 65 -12.57 21.79 -8.59
C ASN A 65 -12.33 20.57 -7.68
N LEU A 66 -11.29 19.80 -7.99
CA LEU A 66 -10.93 18.60 -7.23
C LEU A 66 -10.30 18.97 -5.88
N TRP A 67 -9.72 20.16 -5.75
CA TRP A 67 -8.91 20.58 -4.60
C TRP A 67 -9.47 21.79 -3.82
N PRO A 68 -10.78 21.91 -3.50
CA PRO A 68 -11.28 23.07 -2.79
C PRO A 68 -10.91 23.00 -1.30
N GLY A 69 -10.20 24.02 -0.81
CA GLY A 69 -9.98 24.27 0.62
C GLY A 69 -9.37 23.09 1.38
N LEU A 70 -10.11 22.58 2.38
CA LEU A 70 -9.66 21.53 3.30
C LEU A 70 -9.42 20.15 2.64
N TRP A 71 -9.84 19.96 1.39
CA TRP A 71 -9.63 18.69 0.66
C TRP A 71 -8.26 18.58 -0.01
N ALA A 72 -7.54 19.69 -0.24
CA ALA A 72 -6.25 19.67 -0.92
C ALA A 72 -5.19 18.76 -0.22
N PRO A 73 -5.05 18.75 1.13
CA PRO A 73 -4.15 17.84 1.80
C PRO A 73 -4.53 16.36 1.63
N ALA A 74 -5.83 16.05 1.62
CA ALA A 74 -6.32 14.69 1.43
C ALA A 74 -6.09 14.21 -0.01
N ALA A 75 -6.30 15.09 -1.00
CA ALA A 75 -5.99 14.82 -2.40
C ALA A 75 -4.50 14.53 -2.61
N LEU A 76 -3.61 15.36 -2.04
CA LEU A 76 -2.16 15.13 -2.06
C LEU A 76 -1.79 13.78 -1.41
N ALA A 77 -2.37 13.46 -0.26
CA ALA A 77 -2.14 12.17 0.39
C ALA A 77 -2.57 10.99 -0.50
N MET A 78 -3.71 11.09 -1.19
CA MET A 78 -4.17 10.06 -2.13
C MET A 78 -3.26 9.94 -3.35
N ILE A 79 -2.81 11.04 -3.94
CA ILE A 79 -1.85 11.03 -5.07
C ILE A 79 -0.57 10.32 -4.65
N VAL A 80 -0.03 10.66 -3.47
CA VAL A 80 1.17 10.03 -2.93
C VAL A 80 0.92 8.55 -2.65
N VAL A 81 -0.19 8.18 -2.02
CA VAL A 81 -0.50 6.78 -1.71
C VAL A 81 -0.70 5.96 -2.99
N ILE A 82 -1.52 6.43 -3.92
CA ILE A 82 -1.83 5.71 -5.17
C ILE A 82 -0.58 5.62 -6.06
N GLY A 83 0.23 6.68 -6.11
CA GLY A 83 1.47 6.71 -6.87
C GLY A 83 2.58 5.87 -6.23
N VAL A 84 2.78 5.92 -4.91
CA VAL A 84 3.97 5.36 -4.24
C VAL A 84 3.73 3.98 -3.63
N ALA A 85 2.54 3.71 -3.09
CA ALA A 85 2.25 2.43 -2.42
C ALA A 85 2.48 1.20 -3.31
N PRO A 86 2.18 1.20 -4.63
CA PRO A 86 2.48 0.05 -5.50
C PRO A 86 3.96 -0.32 -5.54
N TYR A 87 4.86 0.66 -5.51
CA TYR A 87 6.31 0.42 -5.48
C TYR A 87 6.76 -0.15 -4.13
N LEU A 88 6.25 0.39 -3.03
CA LEU A 88 6.49 -0.16 -1.69
C LEU A 88 5.95 -1.59 -1.55
N ALA A 89 4.79 -1.87 -2.16
CA ALA A 89 4.20 -3.20 -2.21
C ALA A 89 5.10 -4.18 -2.97
N ALA A 90 5.66 -3.77 -4.11
CA ALA A 90 6.59 -4.58 -4.89
C ALA A 90 7.85 -4.93 -4.09
N VAL A 91 8.47 -3.95 -3.43
CA VAL A 91 9.66 -4.18 -2.58
C VAL A 91 9.31 -5.10 -1.41
N ALA A 92 8.19 -4.86 -0.72
CA ALA A 92 7.75 -5.70 0.39
C ALA A 92 7.45 -7.14 -0.07
N ALA A 93 6.87 -7.33 -1.26
CA ALA A 93 6.62 -8.64 -1.84
C ALA A 93 7.93 -9.38 -2.13
N LEU A 94 8.92 -8.71 -2.73
CA LEU A 94 10.25 -9.30 -2.97
C LEU A 94 10.92 -9.76 -1.67
N VAL A 95 10.89 -8.94 -0.63
CA VAL A 95 11.42 -9.30 0.71
C VAL A 95 10.67 -10.49 1.31
N ALA A 96 9.35 -10.57 1.11
CA ALA A 96 8.57 -11.69 1.61
C ALA A 96 8.85 -12.99 0.84
N VAL A 97 9.03 -12.92 -0.49
CA VAL A 97 9.42 -14.07 -1.32
C VAL A 97 10.80 -14.60 -0.93
N THR A 98 11.81 -13.73 -0.78
CA THR A 98 13.16 -14.18 -0.38
C THR A 98 13.13 -14.87 0.99
N ARG A 99 12.33 -14.37 1.93
CA ARG A 99 12.11 -15.01 3.24
C ARG A 99 11.37 -16.35 3.13
N LEU A 100 10.40 -16.45 2.23
CA LEU A 100 9.69 -17.70 1.97
C LEU A 100 10.61 -18.79 1.39
N LEU A 101 11.63 -18.38 0.62
CA LEU A 101 12.63 -19.27 0.00
C LEU A 101 13.78 -19.65 0.96
N THR A 102 14.20 -18.75 1.85
CA THR A 102 15.34 -18.98 2.77
C THR A 102 14.95 -19.58 4.11
N ALA A 103 13.72 -19.36 4.59
CA ALA A 103 13.34 -19.87 5.89
C ALA A 103 12.91 -21.34 5.79
N GLY A 104 13.50 -22.19 6.64
CA GLY A 104 12.99 -23.51 7.01
C GLY A 104 11.64 -23.44 7.76
N MET A 105 10.68 -22.65 7.25
CA MET A 105 9.32 -22.46 7.75
C MET A 105 8.47 -23.69 7.39
N ARG A 106 8.81 -24.84 7.96
CA ARG A 106 8.13 -26.09 7.60
C ARG A 106 6.72 -26.21 8.18
N THR A 107 6.34 -25.51 9.25
CA THR A 107 5.01 -25.74 9.88
C THR A 107 4.49 -24.59 10.78
N SER A 108 4.58 -23.31 10.37
CA SER A 108 3.98 -22.22 11.17
C SER A 108 2.74 -21.62 10.51
N VAL A 109 1.69 -21.38 11.30
CA VAL A 109 0.47 -20.63 10.94
C VAL A 109 0.81 -19.26 10.29
N HIS A 110 1.98 -18.72 10.59
CA HIS A 110 2.52 -17.48 10.03
C HIS A 110 2.90 -17.57 8.55
N ARG A 111 3.16 -18.77 8.00
CA ARG A 111 3.43 -18.96 6.57
C ARG A 111 2.22 -18.63 5.71
N ARG A 112 1.02 -19.05 6.13
CA ARG A 112 -0.24 -18.76 5.40
C ARG A 112 -0.51 -17.26 5.37
N SER A 113 -0.33 -16.58 6.50
CA SER A 113 -0.49 -15.13 6.59
C SER A 113 0.51 -14.39 5.70
N LEU A 114 1.78 -14.82 5.69
CA LEU A 114 2.82 -14.24 4.84
C LEU A 114 2.53 -14.46 3.34
N ILE A 115 2.04 -15.64 2.94
CA ILE A 115 1.67 -15.92 1.54
C ILE A 115 0.52 -15.00 1.13
N LEU A 116 -0.56 -14.94 1.92
CA LEU A 116 -1.72 -14.11 1.62
C LEU A 116 -1.35 -12.63 1.52
N SER A 117 -0.53 -12.12 2.45
CA SER A 117 -0.09 -10.73 2.44
C SER A 117 0.85 -10.43 1.27
N THR A 118 1.68 -11.39 0.86
CA THR A 118 2.55 -11.26 -0.32
C THR A 118 1.75 -11.25 -1.62
N VAL A 119 0.76 -12.14 -1.76
CA VAL A 119 -0.16 -12.14 -2.90
C VAL A 119 -0.91 -10.81 -2.97
N LEU A 120 -1.42 -10.32 -1.84
CA LEU A 120 -2.11 -9.03 -1.78
C LEU A 120 -1.18 -7.87 -2.17
N ALA A 121 0.06 -7.84 -1.65
CA ALA A 121 1.04 -6.83 -2.03
C ALA A 121 1.40 -6.90 -3.51
N ALA A 122 1.52 -8.09 -4.09
CA ALA A 122 1.75 -8.28 -5.52
C ALA A 122 0.56 -7.78 -6.35
N LEU A 123 -0.68 -8.02 -5.90
CA LEU A 123 -1.88 -7.49 -6.57
C LEU A 123 -1.92 -5.96 -6.52
N VAL A 124 -1.57 -5.34 -5.38
CA VAL A 124 -1.44 -3.88 -5.27
C VAL A 124 -0.41 -3.35 -6.26
N ALA A 125 0.78 -3.98 -6.32
CA ALA A 125 1.81 -3.61 -7.28
C ALA A 125 1.31 -3.75 -8.73
N ALA A 126 0.71 -4.88 -9.08
CA ALA A 126 0.19 -5.13 -10.42
C ALA A 126 -0.95 -4.17 -10.81
N SER A 127 -1.79 -3.76 -9.86
CA SER A 127 -2.91 -2.85 -10.12
C SER A 127 -2.46 -1.50 -10.68
N SER A 128 -1.27 -1.02 -10.31
CA SER A 128 -0.70 0.24 -10.82
C SER A 128 -0.44 0.23 -12.33
N LEU A 129 -0.31 -0.96 -12.93
CA LEU A 129 -0.11 -1.12 -14.36
C LEU A 129 -1.42 -1.05 -15.14
N THR A 130 -2.57 -1.18 -14.46
CA THR A 130 -3.88 -1.20 -15.11
C THR A 130 -4.26 0.18 -15.64
N PRO A 131 -4.95 0.26 -16.80
CA PRO A 131 -5.42 1.52 -17.35
C PRO A 131 -6.38 2.24 -16.39
N LEU A 132 -7.12 1.50 -15.57
CA LEU A 132 -8.08 2.06 -14.63
C LEU A 132 -7.41 2.91 -13.54
N VAL A 133 -6.34 2.39 -12.93
CA VAL A 133 -5.59 3.12 -11.88
C VAL A 133 -4.86 4.32 -12.47
N LYS A 134 -4.33 4.18 -13.70
CA LYS A 134 -3.68 5.30 -14.41
C LYS A 134 -4.67 6.43 -14.72
N ALA A 135 -5.87 6.09 -15.19
CA ALA A 135 -6.92 7.06 -15.45
C ALA A 135 -7.34 7.80 -14.17
N LEU A 136 -7.53 7.06 -13.07
CA LEU A 136 -7.86 7.63 -11.76
C LEU A 136 -6.74 8.55 -11.23
N LEU A 137 -5.49 8.14 -11.36
CA LEU A 137 -4.34 8.96 -10.93
C LEU A 137 -4.20 10.21 -11.80
N SER A 138 -4.40 10.10 -13.11
CA SER A 138 -4.38 11.25 -14.03
C SER A 138 -5.47 12.24 -13.69
N TRP A 139 -6.68 11.74 -13.38
CA TRP A 139 -7.78 12.58 -12.92
C TRP A 139 -7.48 13.28 -11.60
N LEU A 140 -6.85 12.61 -10.63
CA LEU A 140 -6.44 13.24 -9.35
C LEU A 140 -5.39 14.36 -9.53
N LEU A 141 -4.60 14.29 -10.60
CA LEU A 141 -3.53 15.24 -10.93
C LEU A 141 -4.02 16.44 -11.75
N ASP A 142 -5.24 16.37 -12.29
CA ASP A 142 -5.92 17.46 -13.01
C ASP A 142 -6.39 18.56 -12.04
#